data_AF-J5VSG9-F1
#
_entry.id   AF-J5VSG9-F1
#
_cell.length_a   1.000
_cell.length_b   1.000
_cell.length_c   1.000
_cell.angle_alpha   90.00
_cell.angle_beta   90.00
_cell.angle_gamma   90.00
#
_symmetry.space_group_name_H-M   'P 1'
#
loop_
_entity.id
_entity.type
_entity.pdbx_description
1 polymer ?
#
loop_
_entity_poly.entity_id
_entity_poly.type
_entity_poly.pdbx_seq_one_letter_code
_entity_poly.pdbx_strand_id
1 'polypeptide(L)'
;MRTITIKDIYNDVSYINPSVSTISSIGDYIEESNRQVAQSERNRISEYLPQGSLAHKIITENLNDFFSDKQLWVIAYELQKNEAYVTNLSNEIERREQAAERKAAASKAKLSANKEGSQEVLDFVKSNKKLLKDYYVFLKSNKKYSKEFYSKKFTFESAKEFINKV
;
A
#
# COMPACT_ATOMS: atom_id res chain seq x y z
N MET A 1 23.13 1.48 2.34
CA MET A 1 22.54 0.33 3.05
C MET A 1 21.81 0.84 4.27
N ARG A 2 20.48 0.75 4.26
CA ARG A 2 19.63 1.15 5.38
C ARG A 2 19.98 0.31 6.61
N THR A 3 20.14 0.95 7.76
CA THR A 3 20.25 0.21 9.03
C THR A 3 18.90 -0.40 9.38
N ILE A 4 18.84 -1.73 9.46
CA ILE A 4 17.65 -2.46 9.88
C ILE A 4 17.49 -2.36 11.39
N THR A 5 16.30 -1.94 11.82
CA THR A 5 15.93 -1.96 13.24
C THR A 5 15.26 -3.30 13.59
N ILE A 6 15.27 -3.65 14.87
CA ILE A 6 14.52 -4.82 15.35
C ILE A 6 13.01 -4.71 15.04
N LYS A 7 12.48 -3.48 14.95
CA LYS A 7 11.09 -3.25 14.58
C LYS A 7 10.82 -3.53 13.10
N ASP A 8 11.77 -3.26 12.21
CA ASP A 8 11.66 -3.64 10.80
C ASP A 8 11.59 -5.17 10.67
N ILE A 9 12.42 -5.88 11.44
CA ILE A 9 12.40 -7.35 11.51
C ILE A 9 11.07 -7.85 12.09
N TYR A 10 10.60 -7.26 13.19
CA TYR A 10 9.30 -7.62 13.77
C TYR A 10 8.16 -7.46 12.76
N ASN A 11 8.15 -6.36 12.01
CA ASN A 11 7.13 -6.12 10.99
C ASN A 11 7.20 -7.19 9.88
N ASP A 12 8.40 -7.58 9.43
CA ASP A 12 8.57 -8.68 8.48
C ASP A 12 8.07 -10.02 9.04
N VAL A 13 8.45 -10.34 10.28
CA VAL A 13 8.04 -11.56 10.98
C VAL A 13 6.52 -11.59 11.21
N SER A 14 5.86 -10.46 11.41
CA SER A 14 4.42 -10.41 11.67
C SER A 14 3.56 -11.02 10.54
N TYR A 15 4.10 -11.10 9.32
CA TYR A 15 3.42 -11.72 8.18
C TYR A 15 3.30 -13.25 8.28
N ILE A 16 3.95 -13.90 9.25
CA ILE A 16 3.70 -15.32 9.54
C ILE A 16 2.32 -15.57 10.17
N ASN A 17 1.65 -14.51 10.62
CA ASN A 17 0.26 -14.55 11.02
C ASN A 17 -0.64 -14.28 9.81
N PRO A 18 -1.67 -15.11 9.56
CA PRO A 18 -2.57 -14.90 8.46
C PRO A 18 -3.44 -13.66 8.70
N SER A 19 -3.74 -12.94 7.61
CA SER A 19 -4.68 -11.82 7.67
C SER A 19 -6.10 -12.33 7.90
N VAL A 20 -6.85 -11.62 8.74
CA VAL A 20 -8.27 -11.87 9.01
C VAL A 20 -9.14 -11.01 8.13
N SER A 21 -10.16 -11.63 7.53
CA SER A 21 -11.24 -10.95 6.84
C SER A 21 -12.43 -10.84 7.81
N THR A 22 -12.96 -9.64 8.00
CA THR A 22 -14.14 -9.40 8.86
C THR A 22 -15.38 -9.21 7.99
N ILE A 23 -16.39 -10.05 8.17
CA ILE A 23 -17.74 -9.80 7.65
C ILE A 23 -18.63 -9.36 8.81
N SER A 24 -19.18 -8.14 8.74
CA SER A 24 -19.90 -7.47 9.83
C SER A 24 -21.03 -8.27 10.49
N SER A 25 -21.56 -9.29 9.81
CA SER A 25 -22.65 -10.15 10.29
C SER A 25 -22.24 -11.57 10.69
N ILE A 26 -21.01 -12.02 10.38
CA ILE A 26 -20.55 -13.41 10.54
C ILE A 26 -19.35 -13.50 11.50
N GLY A 27 -18.57 -12.42 11.62
CA GLY A 27 -17.35 -12.37 12.44
C GLY A 27 -16.08 -12.40 11.60
N ASP A 28 -14.97 -12.64 12.29
CA ASP A 28 -13.63 -12.75 11.67
C ASP A 28 -13.41 -14.17 11.17
N TYR A 29 -12.96 -14.29 9.92
CA TYR A 29 -12.58 -15.57 9.33
C TYR A 29 -11.24 -15.41 8.61
N ILE A 30 -10.54 -16.53 8.46
CA ILE A 30 -9.26 -16.57 7.76
C ILE A 30 -9.49 -17.31 6.45
N GLU A 31 -9.18 -16.64 5.35
CA GLU A 31 -9.21 -17.23 4.02
C GLU A 31 -8.05 -18.21 3.84
N GLU A 32 -8.27 -19.27 3.08
CA GLU A 32 -7.24 -20.27 2.80
C GLU A 32 -6.04 -19.66 2.07
N SER A 33 -6.27 -18.69 1.19
CA SER A 33 -5.22 -17.89 0.56
C SER A 33 -4.34 -17.18 1.59
N ASN A 34 -4.93 -16.61 2.64
CA ASN A 34 -4.20 -15.92 3.71
C ASN A 34 -3.38 -16.91 4.56
N ARG A 35 -3.90 -18.13 4.81
CA ARG A 35 -3.13 -19.19 5.48
C ARG A 35 -1.93 -19.63 4.64
N GLN A 36 -2.11 -19.79 3.33
CA GLN A 36 -1.03 -20.19 2.42
C GLN A 36 0.07 -19.13 2.36
N VAL A 37 -0.29 -17.85 2.29
CA VAL A 37 0.68 -16.75 2.36
C VAL A 37 1.45 -16.78 3.67
N ALA A 38 0.75 -16.87 4.81
CA ALA A 38 1.37 -16.96 6.12
C ALA A 38 2.30 -18.18 6.25
N GLN A 39 1.92 -19.33 5.71
CA GLN A 39 2.75 -20.53 5.70
C GLN A 39 3.99 -20.38 4.83
N SER A 40 3.89 -19.72 3.67
CA SER A 40 5.04 -19.40 2.84
C SER A 40 6.05 -18.53 3.59
N GLU A 41 5.56 -17.51 4.32
CA GLU A 41 6.43 -16.66 5.14
C GLU A 41 7.06 -17.43 6.31
N ARG A 42 6.31 -18.36 6.94
CA ARG A 42 6.87 -19.24 7.98
C ARG A 42 8.03 -20.06 7.44
N ASN A 43 7.85 -20.70 6.29
CA ASN A 43 8.87 -21.53 5.66
C ASN A 43 10.11 -20.67 5.36
N ARG A 44 9.93 -19.51 4.72
CA ARG A 44 11.01 -18.57 4.43
C ARG A 44 11.80 -18.18 5.67
N ILE A 45 11.11 -17.80 6.76
CA ILE A 45 11.76 -17.37 8.00
C ILE A 45 12.47 -18.54 8.69
N SER A 46 11.90 -19.74 8.66
CA SER A 46 12.47 -20.92 9.33
C SER A 46 13.86 -21.28 8.81
N GLU A 47 14.15 -21.03 7.53
CA GLU A 47 15.47 -21.27 6.91
C GLU A 47 16.60 -20.43 7.51
N TYR A 48 16.27 -19.27 8.08
CA TYR A 48 17.25 -18.36 8.69
C TYR A 48 17.41 -18.56 10.19
N LEU A 49 16.60 -19.43 10.80
CA LEU A 49 16.64 -19.69 12.23
C LEU A 49 17.53 -20.90 12.55
N PRO A 50 18.43 -20.80 13.55
CA PRO A 50 19.22 -21.95 13.97
C PRO A 50 18.33 -23.11 14.46
N GLN A 51 18.60 -24.32 13.97
CA GLN A 51 17.89 -25.52 14.41
C GLN A 51 18.03 -25.70 15.92
N GLY A 52 16.93 -26.04 16.59
CA GLY A 52 16.89 -26.23 18.04
C GLY A 52 16.80 -24.93 18.88
N SER A 53 16.94 -23.76 18.27
CA SER A 53 16.68 -22.48 18.93
C SER A 53 15.22 -22.37 19.38
N LEU A 54 14.95 -21.54 20.40
CA LEU A 54 13.57 -21.28 20.84
C LEU A 54 12.72 -20.71 19.70
N ALA A 55 13.26 -19.81 18.89
CA ALA A 55 12.57 -19.24 17.74
C ALA A 55 12.22 -20.31 16.69
N HIS A 56 13.15 -21.22 16.38
CA HIS A 56 12.89 -22.33 15.47
C HIS A 56 11.80 -23.26 16.01
N LYS A 57 11.85 -23.62 17.30
CA LYS A 57 10.78 -24.43 17.92
C LYS A 57 9.43 -23.75 17.86
N ILE A 58 9.38 -22.45 18.18
CA ILE A 58 8.15 -21.65 18.10
C ILE A 58 7.58 -21.76 16.68
N ILE A 59 8.38 -21.49 15.63
CA ILE A 59 7.86 -21.44 14.26
C ILE A 59 7.45 -22.82 13.71
N THR A 60 8.12 -23.90 14.11
CA THR A 60 7.85 -25.25 13.57
C THR A 60 6.87 -26.08 14.39
N GLU A 61 6.79 -25.85 15.70
CA GLU A 61 5.97 -26.67 16.61
C GLU A 61 4.63 -25.99 16.99
N ASN A 62 4.44 -24.71 16.63
CA ASN A 62 3.16 -24.04 16.87
C ASN A 62 2.07 -24.61 15.96
N LEU A 63 1.10 -25.30 16.56
CA LEU A 63 -0.06 -25.86 15.88
C LEU A 63 -1.18 -24.83 15.63
N ASN A 64 -1.04 -23.61 16.16
CA ASN A 64 -2.02 -22.56 15.98
C ASN A 64 -1.78 -21.76 14.69
N ASP A 65 -2.86 -21.23 14.13
CA ASP A 65 -2.78 -20.29 13.02
C ASP A 65 -2.09 -18.97 13.41
N PHE A 66 -2.03 -18.61 14.69
CA PHE A 66 -1.44 -17.36 15.17
C PHE A 66 -0.28 -17.56 16.13
N PHE A 67 0.67 -16.64 16.02
CA PHE A 67 1.73 -16.38 16.97
C PHE A 67 1.39 -15.11 17.75
N SER A 68 1.55 -15.18 19.06
CA SER A 68 1.44 -14.02 19.94
C SER A 68 2.58 -13.04 19.70
N ASP A 69 2.38 -11.76 20.06
CA ASP A 69 3.42 -10.73 19.95
C ASP A 69 4.74 -11.15 20.62
N LYS A 70 4.67 -11.81 21.79
CA LYS A 70 5.87 -12.31 22.47
C LYS A 70 6.62 -13.33 21.63
N GLN A 71 5.91 -14.25 20.98
CA GLN A 71 6.51 -15.24 20.08
C GLN A 71 7.13 -14.56 18.85
N LEU A 72 6.44 -13.59 18.25
CA LEU A 72 6.96 -12.80 17.12
C LEU A 72 8.24 -12.04 17.51
N TRP A 73 8.29 -11.43 18.69
CA TRP A 73 9.50 -10.77 19.19
C TRP A 73 10.65 -11.74 19.41
N VAL A 74 10.40 -12.92 19.99
CA VAL A 74 11.44 -13.94 20.16
C VAL A 74 12.05 -14.35 18.81
N ILE A 75 11.21 -14.54 17.79
CA ILE A 75 11.67 -14.84 16.42
C ILE A 75 12.47 -13.66 15.86
N ALA A 76 11.97 -12.44 16.00
CA ALA A 76 12.65 -11.25 15.49
C ALA A 76 14.04 -11.04 16.12
N TYR A 77 14.18 -11.22 17.44
CA TYR A 77 15.46 -11.10 18.13
C TYR A 77 16.46 -12.18 17.72
N GLU A 78 15.99 -13.38 17.39
CA GLU A 78 16.86 -14.43 16.88
C GLU A 78 17.35 -14.11 15.46
N LEU A 79 16.45 -13.65 14.58
CA LEU A 79 16.78 -13.25 13.21
C LEU A 79 17.72 -12.05 13.14
N GLN A 80 17.64 -11.13 14.11
CA GLN A 80 18.56 -9.98 14.17
C GLN A 80 20.03 -10.41 14.23
N LYS A 81 20.32 -11.59 14.80
CA LYS A 81 21.67 -12.14 14.90
C LYS A 81 22.16 -12.73 13.57
N ASN A 82 21.27 -12.94 12.61
CA ASN A 82 21.59 -13.50 11.30
C ASN A 82 21.87 -12.38 10.29
N GLU A 83 23.16 -12.14 10.01
CA GLU A 83 23.61 -11.07 9.11
C GLU A 83 23.07 -11.20 7.68
N ALA A 84 22.92 -12.43 7.17
CA ALA A 84 22.40 -12.67 5.82
C ALA A 84 20.92 -12.28 5.73
N TYR A 85 20.12 -12.64 6.73
CA TYR A 85 18.72 -12.23 6.82
C TYR A 85 18.59 -10.70 6.91
N VAL A 86 19.34 -10.07 7.82
CA VAL A 86 19.34 -8.61 8.00
C VAL A 86 19.72 -7.88 6.71
N THR A 87 20.73 -8.37 6.01
CA THR A 87 21.19 -7.82 4.72
C THR A 87 20.10 -7.94 3.65
N ASN A 88 19.47 -9.11 3.53
CA ASN A 88 18.41 -9.33 2.57
C ASN A 88 17.20 -8.42 2.84
N LEU A 89 16.80 -8.28 4.11
CA LEU A 89 15.71 -7.40 4.50
C LEU A 89 16.02 -5.93 4.22
N SER A 90 17.25 -5.48 4.47
CA SER A 90 17.70 -4.12 4.10
C SER A 90 17.50 -3.86 2.62
N ASN A 91 17.94 -4.77 1.76
CA ASN A 91 17.85 -4.62 0.32
C ASN A 91 16.40 -4.62 -0.18
N GLU A 92 15.55 -5.44 0.43
CA GLU A 92 14.11 -5.50 0.10
C GLU A 92 13.41 -4.19 0.47
N ILE A 93 13.63 -3.68 1.69
CA ILE A 93 13.02 -2.43 2.14
C ILE A 93 13.49 -1.26 1.27
N GLU A 94 14.79 -1.16 1.00
CA GLU A 94 15.35 -0.09 0.16
C GLU A 94 14.74 -0.12 -1.26
N ARG A 95 14.56 -1.31 -1.84
CA ARG A 95 13.91 -1.47 -3.16
C ARG A 95 12.45 -1.00 -3.14
N ARG A 96 11.70 -1.36 -2.09
CA ARG A 96 10.29 -0.96 -1.92
C ARG A 96 10.16 0.54 -1.75
N GLU A 97 11.03 1.17 -0.96
CA GLU A 97 11.05 2.61 -0.75
C GLU A 97 11.36 3.36 -2.04
N GLN A 98 12.41 2.96 -2.78
CA GLN A 98 12.72 3.54 -4.08
C GLN A 98 11.57 3.37 -5.09
N ALA A 99 10.89 2.23 -5.10
CA ALA A 99 9.72 2.03 -5.94
C ALA A 99 8.55 2.95 -5.55
N ALA A 100 8.28 3.09 -4.24
CA ALA A 100 7.25 3.97 -3.71
C ALA A 100 7.54 5.44 -4.02
N GLU A 101 8.78 5.89 -3.84
CA GLU A 101 9.24 7.23 -4.18
C GLU A 101 9.10 7.52 -5.68
N ARG A 102 9.56 6.60 -6.54
CA ARG A 102 9.39 6.74 -8.00
C ARG A 102 7.91 6.84 -8.38
N LYS A 103 7.04 6.02 -7.78
CA LYS A 103 5.59 6.06 -8.02
C LYS A 103 4.97 7.37 -7.53
N ALA A 104 5.39 7.87 -6.37
CA ALA A 104 4.94 9.14 -5.82
C ALA A 104 5.40 10.33 -6.69
N ALA A 105 6.67 10.34 -7.10
CA ALA A 105 7.23 11.33 -8.01
C ALA A 105 6.51 11.33 -9.36
N ALA A 106 6.30 10.16 -9.97
CA ALA A 106 5.55 10.02 -11.21
C ALA A 106 4.09 10.50 -11.08
N SER A 107 3.43 10.19 -9.96
CA SER A 107 2.07 10.66 -9.69
C SER A 107 2.00 12.17 -9.54
N LYS A 108 2.97 12.77 -8.84
CA LYS A 108 3.10 14.22 -8.68
C LYS A 108 3.38 14.91 -10.01
N ALA A 109 4.30 14.38 -10.81
CA ALA A 109 4.63 14.90 -12.14
C ALA A 109 3.42 14.83 -13.08
N LYS A 110 2.71 13.70 -13.10
CA LYS A 110 1.47 13.54 -13.88
C LYS A 110 0.39 14.55 -13.47
N LEU A 111 0.23 14.81 -12.17
CA LEU A 111 -0.73 15.79 -11.68
C LEU A 111 -0.36 17.22 -12.10
N SER A 112 0.93 17.57 -12.09
CA SER A 112 1.41 18.88 -12.59
C SER A 112 1.11 19.03 -14.08
N ALA A 113 1.53 18.05 -14.88
CA ALA A 113 1.30 18.05 -16.33
C ALA A 113 -0.19 18.13 -16.69
N ASN A 114 -1.04 17.42 -15.95
CA ASN A 114 -2.50 17.49 -16.15
C ASN A 114 -3.05 18.90 -15.85
N LYS A 115 -2.59 19.57 -14.78
CA LYS A 115 -3.03 20.93 -14.45
C LYS A 115 -2.60 21.92 -15.53
N GLU A 116 -1.35 21.85 -15.95
CA GLU A 116 -0.79 22.69 -17.01
C GLU A 116 -1.54 22.50 -18.33
N GLY A 117 -1.72 21.25 -18.76
CA GLY A 117 -2.46 20.93 -20.00
C GLY A 117 -3.97 21.21 -19.94
N SER A 118 -4.53 21.44 -18.74
CA SER A 118 -5.94 21.78 -18.57
C SER A 118 -6.19 23.28 -18.42
N GLN A 119 -5.14 24.11 -18.45
CA GLN A 119 -5.25 25.55 -18.23
C GLN A 119 -6.18 26.19 -19.28
N GLU A 120 -6.04 25.82 -20.56
CA GLU A 120 -6.90 26.31 -21.64
C GLU A 120 -8.39 25.95 -21.43
N VAL A 121 -8.67 24.75 -20.92
CA VAL A 121 -10.05 24.33 -20.61
C VAL A 121 -10.63 25.15 -19.47
N LEU A 122 -9.84 25.41 -18.42
CA LEU A 122 -10.26 26.24 -17.29
C LEU A 122 -10.50 27.69 -17.71
N ASP A 123 -9.64 28.22 -18.57
CA ASP A 123 -9.79 29.58 -19.07
C ASP A 123 -10.98 29.70 -20.03
N PHE A 124 -11.30 28.65 -20.79
CA PHE A 124 -12.56 28.57 -21.55
C PHE A 124 -13.81 28.64 -20.65
N VAL A 125 -13.82 27.92 -19.51
CA VAL A 125 -14.93 28.01 -18.53
C VAL A 125 -15.07 29.43 -17.97
N LYS A 126 -13.96 30.07 -17.59
CA LYS A 126 -13.97 31.46 -17.09
C LYS A 126 -14.41 32.46 -18.14
N SER A 127 -13.96 32.29 -19.39
CA SER A 127 -14.29 33.19 -20.50
C SER A 127 -15.79 33.17 -20.82
N ASN A 128 -16.47 32.06 -20.55
CA ASN A 128 -17.93 31.93 -20.62
C ASN A 128 -18.65 32.43 -19.35
N LYS A 129 -17.99 33.22 -18.50
CA LYS A 129 -18.52 33.82 -17.27
C LYS A 129 -19.05 32.80 -16.25
N LYS A 130 -18.54 31.56 -16.27
CA LYS A 130 -18.86 30.53 -15.27
C LYS A 130 -17.79 30.43 -14.19
N LEU A 131 -18.20 30.10 -12.96
CA LEU A 131 -17.28 29.93 -11.84
C LEU A 131 -16.65 28.54 -11.85
N LEU A 132 -15.33 28.48 -11.66
CA LEU A 132 -14.61 27.20 -11.58
C LEU A 132 -15.07 26.33 -10.41
N LYS A 133 -15.52 26.93 -9.30
CA LYS A 133 -16.03 26.16 -8.15
C LYS A 133 -17.23 25.29 -8.58
N ASP A 134 -18.13 25.86 -9.39
CA ASP A 134 -19.35 25.18 -9.81
C ASP A 134 -19.04 24.12 -10.87
N TYR A 135 -18.07 24.41 -11.75
CA TYR A 135 -17.53 23.41 -12.68
C TYR A 135 -16.94 22.21 -11.93
N TYR A 136 -16.17 22.44 -10.87
CA TYR A 136 -15.60 21.36 -10.07
C TYR A 136 -16.65 20.54 -9.32
N VAL A 137 -17.71 21.20 -8.82
CA VAL A 137 -18.87 20.50 -8.22
C VAL A 137 -19.59 19.65 -9.28
N PHE A 138 -19.78 20.19 -10.49
CA PHE A 138 -20.35 19.44 -11.62
C PHE A 138 -19.51 18.22 -11.95
N LEU A 139 -18.19 18.36 -12.11
CA LEU A 139 -17.31 17.23 -12.40
C LEU A 139 -17.39 16.17 -11.30
N LYS A 140 -17.29 16.57 -10.02
CA LYS A 140 -17.30 15.62 -8.89
C LYS A 140 -18.61 14.83 -8.79
N SER A 141 -19.74 15.45 -9.08
CA SER A 141 -21.08 14.83 -9.00
C SER A 141 -21.48 14.06 -10.27
N ASN A 142 -20.87 14.36 -11.42
CA ASN A 142 -21.19 13.70 -12.69
C ASN A 142 -20.39 12.40 -12.84
N LYS A 143 -21.08 11.25 -12.87
CA LYS A 143 -20.43 9.93 -13.04
C LYS A 143 -19.55 9.85 -14.30
N LYS A 144 -19.94 10.53 -15.39
CA LYS A 144 -19.20 10.57 -16.66
C LYS A 144 -17.84 11.26 -16.51
N TYR A 145 -17.77 12.37 -15.75
CA TYR A 145 -16.59 13.24 -15.66
C TYR A 145 -15.90 13.27 -14.28
N SER A 146 -16.39 12.50 -13.31
CA SER A 146 -15.84 12.44 -11.94
C SER A 146 -14.34 12.17 -11.89
N LYS A 147 -13.82 11.38 -12.84
CA LYS A 147 -12.39 11.10 -12.95
C LYS A 147 -11.54 12.34 -13.28
N GLU A 148 -12.09 13.30 -14.03
CA GLU A 148 -11.41 14.57 -14.36
C GLU A 148 -11.16 15.39 -13.09
N PHE A 149 -12.12 15.39 -12.14
CA PHE A 149 -11.97 16.09 -10.87
C PHE A 149 -10.77 15.58 -10.05
N TYR A 150 -10.55 14.27 -10.00
CA TYR A 150 -9.44 13.69 -9.24
C TYR A 150 -8.11 13.76 -9.99
N SER A 151 -8.12 13.48 -11.29
CA SER A 151 -6.92 13.51 -12.12
C SER A 151 -6.43 14.92 -12.47
N LYS A 152 -7.29 15.94 -12.29
CA LYS A 152 -7.07 17.34 -12.73
C LYS A 152 -6.79 17.48 -14.22
N LYS A 153 -7.17 16.47 -15.01
CA LYS A 153 -7.13 16.48 -16.47
C LYS A 153 -8.52 16.83 -16.97
N PHE A 154 -8.77 18.10 -17.21
CA PHE A 154 -10.06 18.60 -17.65
C PHE A 154 -10.15 18.55 -19.18
N THR A 155 -11.36 18.31 -19.69
CA THR A 155 -11.60 18.22 -21.13
C THR A 155 -12.53 19.34 -21.61
N PHE A 156 -12.35 19.77 -22.87
CA PHE A 156 -13.30 20.71 -23.48
C PHE A 156 -14.71 20.13 -23.58
N GLU A 157 -14.87 18.80 -23.66
CA GLU A 157 -16.17 18.16 -23.68
C GLU A 157 -16.93 18.43 -22.37
N SER A 158 -16.31 18.15 -21.22
CA SER A 158 -16.95 18.38 -19.92
C SER A 158 -17.19 19.87 -19.65
N ALA A 159 -16.28 20.75 -20.10
CA ALA A 159 -16.46 22.19 -20.00
C ALA A 159 -17.63 22.70 -20.87
N LYS A 160 -17.75 22.23 -22.11
CA LYS A 160 -18.89 22.55 -23.00
C LYS A 160 -20.20 22.04 -22.43
N GLU A 161 -20.24 20.80 -21.95
CA GLU A 161 -21.45 20.23 -21.34
C GLU A 161 -21.87 21.05 -20.10
N PHE A 162 -20.92 21.46 -19.26
CA PHE A 162 -21.20 22.32 -18.11
C PHE A 162 -21.74 23.70 -18.50
N ILE A 163 -21.15 24.34 -19.51
CA ILE A 163 -21.59 25.67 -19.99
C ILE A 163 -23.00 25.60 -20.59
N ASN A 164 -23.31 24.52 -21.31
CA ASN A 164 -24.61 24.32 -21.96
C ASN A 164 -25.71 23.82 -21.01
N LYS A 165 -25.37 23.46 -19.77
CA LYS A 165 -26.33 22.95 -18.76
C LYS A 165 -27.11 24.06 -18.05
N VAL A 166 -27.17 25.24 -18.65
CA VAL A 166 -27.82 26.45 -18.11
C VAL A 166 -29.20 26.58 -18.72
#